data_AF-X1QDB2-F1
#
_entry.id   AF-X1QDB2-F1
#
_cell.length_a   1.000
_cell.length_b   1.000
_cell.length_c   1.000
_cell.angle_alpha   90.00
_cell.angle_beta   90.00
_cell.angle_gamma   90.00
#
_symmetry.space_group_name_H-M   'P 1'
#
loop_
_entity.id
_entity.type
_entity.pdbx_description
1 polymer ?
#
loop_
_entity_poly.entity_id
_entity_poly.type
_entity_poly.pdbx_seq_one_letter_code
_entity_poly.pdbx_strand_id
1 'polypeptide(L)'
;MTTLLELQHFAVLEVSYLHKPTSIIITCRTNNPCHLTLYYTEIEPVRHATSLVKRGLAVPWGAYFCFVAWNSVEQQEAGDTLIHTFEVPDWSYCQTKWFTFRGTVAEVLSPSVTALLKHHHPGIPTVKTFIARTSDGYLDTGIWIRDYILSHDGTTAYAYDTGDWWTVGQQLTQDWYIVYRAGLFFDTSEIPTGAKILSATLSYYVKNKFGWDYDIVIVSGDDLSEPLQPHHYHDLLDDTESLGSAPAEDSYRFQHIPLNEIGLLHINTTGLTKLALRTNEDIDYIPPTAWHFQRGYSAEYRTKPYLTISYQKA
;
A
#
# COMPACT_ATOMS: atom_id res chain seq x y z
N MET A 1 -13.27 -36.22 -42.21
CA MET A 1 -12.20 -35.61 -43.01
C MET A 1 -12.27 -34.12 -42.76
N THR A 2 -11.39 -33.61 -41.90
CA THR A 2 -11.18 -32.17 -41.77
C THR A 2 -10.56 -31.68 -43.08
N THR A 3 -11.15 -30.69 -43.72
CA THR A 3 -10.59 -30.14 -44.97
C THR A 3 -9.29 -29.38 -44.65
N LEU A 4 -8.34 -29.30 -45.60
CA LEU A 4 -7.11 -28.49 -45.44
C LEU A 4 -7.39 -27.03 -45.02
N LEU A 5 -8.60 -26.52 -45.32
CA LEU A 5 -9.08 -25.20 -44.90
C LEU A 5 -9.40 -25.11 -43.40
N GLU A 6 -9.97 -26.15 -42.79
CA GLU A 6 -10.32 -26.14 -41.35
C GLU A 6 -9.08 -26.13 -40.44
N LEU A 7 -7.93 -26.57 -40.97
CA LEU A 7 -6.65 -26.54 -40.28
C LEU A 7 -6.00 -25.14 -40.26
N GLN A 8 -6.54 -24.14 -40.97
CA GLN A 8 -5.98 -22.78 -41.00
C GLN A 8 -6.65 -21.84 -40.00
N HIS A 9 -7.67 -22.30 -39.29
CA HIS A 9 -8.45 -21.48 -38.36
C HIS A 9 -8.30 -21.97 -36.93
N PHE A 10 -8.27 -21.04 -35.98
CA PHE A 10 -8.45 -21.32 -34.57
C PHE A 10 -9.63 -20.51 -34.01
N ALA A 11 -10.16 -20.99 -32.89
CA ALA A 11 -11.11 -20.29 -32.04
C ALA A 11 -10.65 -20.41 -30.59
N VAL A 12 -10.63 -19.29 -29.87
CA VAL A 12 -10.41 -19.29 -28.42
C VAL A 12 -11.70 -19.69 -27.72
N LEU A 13 -11.62 -20.75 -26.92
CA LEU A 13 -12.73 -21.38 -26.23
C LEU A 13 -12.89 -20.87 -24.80
N GLU A 14 -11.78 -20.53 -24.16
CA GLU A 14 -11.71 -20.15 -22.76
C GLU A 14 -10.56 -19.16 -22.54
N VAL A 15 -10.78 -18.21 -21.64
CA VAL A 15 -9.76 -17.26 -21.16
C VAL A 15 -9.87 -17.18 -19.65
N SER A 16 -8.74 -17.32 -18.96
CA SER A 16 -8.62 -17.19 -17.51
C SER A 16 -7.51 -16.22 -17.14
N TYR A 17 -7.57 -15.73 -15.90
CA TYR A 17 -6.75 -14.64 -15.42
C TYR A 17 -6.15 -14.98 -14.06
N LEU A 18 -4.84 -14.75 -13.92
CA LEU A 18 -4.14 -14.77 -12.64
C LEU A 18 -3.47 -13.41 -12.43
N HIS A 19 -4.03 -12.62 -11.52
CA HIS A 19 -3.52 -11.30 -11.18
C HIS A 19 -2.26 -11.40 -10.32
N LYS A 20 -1.25 -10.59 -10.65
CA LYS A 20 -0.07 -10.33 -9.83
C LYS A 20 -0.08 -8.85 -9.42
N PRO A 21 0.80 -8.41 -8.49
CA PRO A 21 0.85 -6.99 -8.10
C PRO A 21 1.16 -6.01 -9.25
N THR A 22 1.91 -6.45 -10.27
CA THR A 22 2.39 -5.58 -11.37
C THR A 22 2.19 -6.16 -12.76
N SER A 23 1.54 -7.32 -12.88
CA SER A 23 1.30 -7.99 -14.16
C SER A 23 0.06 -8.86 -14.05
N ILE A 24 -0.40 -9.35 -15.19
CA ILE A 24 -1.43 -10.39 -15.23
C ILE A 24 -0.95 -11.54 -16.09
N ILE A 25 -1.17 -12.76 -15.62
CA ILE A 25 -1.05 -13.94 -16.45
C ILE A 25 -2.42 -14.21 -17.07
N ILE A 26 -2.46 -14.23 -18.39
CA ILE A 26 -3.62 -14.61 -19.17
C ILE A 26 -3.34 -16.00 -19.74
N THR A 27 -4.23 -16.94 -19.47
CA THR A 27 -4.20 -18.26 -20.08
C THR A 27 -5.42 -18.42 -20.97
N CYS A 28 -5.24 -18.94 -22.18
CA CYS A 28 -6.35 -19.24 -23.07
C CYS A 28 -6.22 -20.62 -23.70
N ARG A 29 -7.35 -21.20 -24.08
CA ARG A 29 -7.44 -22.49 -24.76
C ARG A 29 -8.04 -22.34 -26.15
N THR A 30 -7.46 -23.02 -27.13
CA THR A 30 -7.96 -23.05 -28.51
C THR A 30 -8.52 -24.42 -28.90
N ASN A 31 -9.30 -24.46 -29.98
CA ASN A 31 -9.84 -25.71 -30.54
C ASN A 31 -8.86 -26.46 -31.45
N ASN A 32 -7.83 -25.78 -31.96
CA ASN A 32 -6.81 -26.30 -32.86
C ASN A 32 -5.43 -25.83 -32.37
N PRO A 33 -4.38 -26.67 -32.44
CA PRO A 33 -3.02 -26.25 -32.13
C PRO A 33 -2.61 -25.05 -32.99
N CYS A 34 -2.10 -24.00 -32.38
CA CYS A 34 -1.67 -22.77 -33.06
C CYS A 34 -0.63 -22.02 -32.23
N HIS A 35 0.04 -21.04 -32.83
CA HIS A 35 0.89 -20.10 -32.12
C HIS A 35 0.19 -18.76 -32.04
N LEU A 36 -0.03 -18.25 -30.84
CA LEU A 36 -0.78 -17.03 -30.57
C LEU A 36 0.14 -15.90 -30.08
N THR A 37 -0.16 -14.70 -30.55
CA THR A 37 0.33 -13.43 -30.05
C THR A 37 -0.85 -12.64 -29.45
N LEU A 38 -0.68 -12.16 -28.22
CA LEU A 38 -1.66 -11.30 -27.54
C LEU A 38 -1.35 -9.84 -27.87
N TYR A 39 -2.34 -9.11 -28.37
CA TYR A 39 -2.26 -7.68 -28.64
C TYR A 39 -3.14 -6.92 -27.66
N TYR A 40 -2.62 -5.90 -26.99
CA TYR A 40 -3.37 -5.16 -25.96
C TYR A 40 -3.15 -3.66 -26.00
N THR A 41 -4.09 -2.92 -25.43
CA THR A 41 -4.08 -1.45 -25.32
C THR A 41 -4.82 -0.97 -24.08
N GLU A 42 -4.50 0.24 -23.63
CA GLU A 42 -5.12 0.93 -22.48
C GLU A 42 -6.22 1.91 -22.91
N ILE A 43 -6.43 2.06 -24.22
CA ILE A 43 -7.45 2.94 -24.79
C ILE A 43 -8.50 2.06 -25.44
N GLU A 44 -9.77 2.31 -25.11
CA GLU A 44 -10.89 1.58 -25.71
C GLU A 44 -10.84 1.66 -27.24
N PRO A 45 -10.71 0.53 -27.96
CA PRO A 45 -10.66 0.53 -29.41
C PRO A 45 -11.98 1.01 -30.01
N VAL A 46 -11.88 1.86 -31.05
CA VAL A 46 -13.04 2.35 -31.77
C VAL A 46 -13.55 1.26 -32.69
N ARG A 47 -14.84 0.95 -32.60
CA ARG A 47 -15.52 0.02 -33.50
C ARG A 47 -15.95 0.72 -34.77
N HIS A 48 -15.48 0.23 -35.91
CA HIS A 48 -15.89 0.69 -37.24
C HIS A 48 -16.80 -0.35 -37.88
N ALA A 49 -18.00 0.05 -38.28
CA ALA A 49 -18.87 -0.79 -39.08
C ALA A 49 -18.40 -0.77 -40.55
N THR A 50 -18.34 -1.94 -41.19
CA THR A 50 -18.07 -2.06 -42.61
C THR A 50 -19.32 -2.49 -43.36
N SER A 51 -19.47 -1.95 -44.55
CA SER A 51 -20.51 -2.35 -45.50
C SER A 51 -19.87 -2.99 -46.72
N LEU A 52 -20.53 -3.99 -47.28
CA LEU A 52 -20.23 -4.49 -48.62
C LEU A 52 -21.41 -4.12 -49.55
N VAL A 53 -21.14 -3.88 -50.83
CA VAL A 53 -22.21 -3.67 -51.81
C VAL A 53 -22.60 -5.01 -52.44
N LYS A 54 -23.82 -5.47 -52.19
CA LYS A 54 -24.41 -6.67 -52.82
C LYS A 54 -25.58 -6.27 -53.70
N ARG A 55 -25.47 -6.50 -55.01
CA ARG A 55 -26.51 -6.17 -56.00
C ARG A 55 -26.97 -4.70 -55.92
N GLY A 56 -26.03 -3.79 -55.75
CA GLY A 56 -26.31 -2.35 -55.65
C GLY A 56 -26.80 -1.88 -54.28
N LEU A 57 -27.00 -2.76 -53.30
CA LEU A 57 -27.37 -2.41 -51.94
C LEU A 57 -26.16 -2.52 -50.99
N ALA A 58 -25.85 -1.46 -50.26
CA ALA A 58 -24.87 -1.50 -49.17
C ALA A 58 -25.47 -2.26 -47.99
N VAL A 59 -24.90 -3.42 -47.66
CA VAL A 59 -25.33 -4.25 -46.52
C VAL A 59 -24.23 -4.29 -45.47
N PRO A 60 -24.57 -4.30 -44.16
CA PRO A 60 -23.59 -4.53 -43.11
C PRO A 60 -22.87 -5.86 -43.34
N TRP A 61 -21.54 -5.83 -43.35
CA TRP A 61 -20.71 -7.02 -43.59
C TRP A 61 -19.94 -7.45 -42.35
N GLY A 62 -19.41 -6.48 -41.60
CA GLY A 62 -18.61 -6.76 -40.44
C GLY A 62 -18.32 -5.52 -39.63
N ALA A 63 -17.48 -5.70 -38.61
CA ALA A 63 -16.86 -4.61 -37.90
C ALA A 63 -15.36 -4.89 -37.78
N TYR A 64 -14.54 -3.85 -37.83
CA TYR A 64 -13.15 -3.92 -37.39
C TYR A 64 -12.94 -2.93 -36.26
N PHE A 65 -11.95 -3.21 -35.42
CA PHE A 65 -11.58 -2.36 -34.30
C PHE A 65 -10.29 -1.63 -34.66
N CYS A 66 -10.32 -0.30 -34.57
CA CYS A 66 -9.13 0.52 -34.71
C CYS A 66 -8.46 0.65 -33.35
N PHE A 67 -7.22 0.18 -33.28
CA PHE A 67 -6.34 0.38 -32.13
C PHE A 67 -5.47 1.60 -32.43
N VAL A 68 -5.47 2.59 -31.55
CA VAL A 68 -4.66 3.82 -31.71
C VAL A 68 -3.18 3.55 -31.43
N ALA A 69 -2.90 2.71 -30.43
CA ALA A 69 -1.58 2.18 -30.09
C ALA A 69 -1.76 0.80 -29.44
N TRP A 70 -0.85 -0.13 -29.70
CA TRP A 70 -0.88 -1.47 -29.10
C TRP A 70 0.51 -1.96 -28.75
N ASN A 71 0.55 -2.80 -27.72
CA ASN A 71 1.69 -3.62 -27.37
C ASN A 71 1.36 -5.08 -27.67
N SER A 72 2.38 -5.91 -27.89
CA SER A 72 2.22 -7.35 -28.08
C SER A 72 3.03 -8.16 -27.09
N VAL A 73 2.49 -9.32 -26.72
CA VAL A 73 3.16 -10.35 -25.92
C VAL A 73 3.01 -11.66 -26.67
N GLU A 74 4.14 -12.31 -26.95
CA GLU A 74 4.13 -13.67 -27.50
C GLU A 74 3.75 -14.69 -26.44
N GLN A 75 3.13 -15.80 -26.87
CA GLN A 75 2.89 -16.92 -25.97
C GLN A 75 4.21 -17.46 -25.40
N GLN A 76 4.17 -18.01 -24.19
CA GLN A 76 5.36 -18.56 -23.53
C GLN A 76 5.72 -19.96 -24.06
N GLU A 77 4.75 -20.70 -24.59
CA GLU A 77 4.95 -22.05 -25.11
C GLU A 77 5.62 -22.04 -26.49
N ALA A 78 6.49 -23.02 -26.76
CA ALA A 78 7.14 -23.16 -28.05
C ALA A 78 6.20 -23.79 -29.10
N GLY A 79 6.14 -23.19 -30.30
CA GLY A 79 5.40 -23.72 -31.45
C GLY A 79 3.88 -23.65 -31.30
N ASP A 80 3.18 -24.57 -31.98
CA ASP A 80 1.73 -24.64 -31.98
C ASP A 80 1.20 -25.45 -30.79
N THR A 81 0.38 -24.84 -29.94
CA THR A 81 -0.20 -25.47 -28.74
C THR A 81 -1.71 -25.28 -28.65
N LEU A 82 -2.36 -26.01 -27.74
CA LEU A 82 -3.79 -25.84 -27.44
C LEU A 82 -4.05 -24.93 -26.23
N ILE A 83 -3.02 -24.68 -25.44
CA ILE A 83 -3.05 -23.86 -24.23
C ILE A 83 -1.91 -22.86 -24.38
N HIS A 84 -2.23 -21.60 -24.16
CA HIS A 84 -1.32 -20.48 -24.39
C HIS A 84 -1.29 -19.60 -23.15
N THR A 85 -0.09 -19.24 -22.72
CA THR A 85 0.15 -18.41 -21.54
C THR A 85 0.84 -17.11 -21.94
N PHE A 86 0.34 -15.99 -21.42
CA PHE A 86 0.87 -14.66 -21.65
C PHE A 86 1.07 -13.96 -20.31
N GLU A 87 2.26 -13.42 -20.07
CA GLU A 87 2.48 -12.49 -18.96
C GLU A 87 2.47 -11.06 -19.52
N VAL A 88 1.41 -10.32 -19.23
CA VAL A 88 1.28 -8.93 -19.65
C VAL A 88 1.86 -8.04 -18.54
N PRO A 89 3.03 -7.40 -18.75
CA PRO A 89 3.64 -6.54 -17.76
C PRO A 89 2.85 -5.23 -17.62
N ASP A 90 3.16 -4.47 -16.57
CA ASP A 90 2.67 -3.10 -16.35
C ASP A 90 1.15 -2.99 -16.46
N TRP A 91 0.44 -3.99 -15.91
CA TRP A 91 -1.01 -3.95 -15.78
C TRP A 91 -1.36 -3.65 -14.33
N SER A 92 -1.40 -2.35 -14.01
CA SER A 92 -1.58 -1.86 -12.63
C SER A 92 -3.02 -2.04 -12.13
N TYR A 93 -3.23 -1.80 -10.84
CA TYR A 93 -4.56 -1.85 -10.23
C TYR A 93 -5.54 -0.92 -10.92
N CYS A 94 -6.79 -1.35 -11.00
CA CYS A 94 -7.91 -0.62 -11.54
C CYS A 94 -7.76 -0.28 -13.04
N GLN A 95 -6.66 -0.71 -13.66
CA GLN A 95 -6.41 -0.48 -15.05
C GLN A 95 -7.24 -1.46 -15.88
N THR A 96 -7.97 -0.90 -16.83
CA THR A 96 -8.65 -1.67 -17.85
C THR A 96 -7.77 -1.71 -19.09
N LYS A 97 -7.51 -2.90 -19.61
CA LYS A 97 -6.96 -3.06 -20.94
C LYS A 97 -7.92 -3.86 -21.81
N TRP A 98 -7.84 -3.58 -23.10
CA TRP A 98 -8.57 -4.28 -24.15
C TRP A 98 -7.57 -5.08 -24.95
N PHE A 99 -7.91 -6.31 -25.31
CA PHE A 99 -6.98 -7.20 -25.99
C PHE A 99 -7.67 -8.16 -26.96
N THR A 100 -6.87 -8.69 -27.89
CA THR A 100 -7.26 -9.70 -28.86
C THR A 100 -6.09 -10.63 -29.12
N PHE A 101 -6.38 -11.86 -29.58
CA PHE A 101 -5.39 -12.81 -30.03
C PHE A 101 -5.38 -12.88 -31.55
N ARG A 102 -4.18 -12.99 -32.13
CA ARG A 102 -3.96 -13.42 -33.52
C ARG A 102 -2.88 -14.49 -33.50
N GLY A 103 -2.76 -15.26 -34.57
CA GLY A 103 -1.79 -16.32 -34.57
C GLY A 103 -1.52 -16.96 -35.92
N THR A 104 -0.59 -17.89 -35.90
CA THR A 104 -0.26 -18.77 -37.02
C THR A 104 -0.72 -20.19 -36.72
N VAL A 105 -1.02 -20.95 -37.77
CA VAL A 105 -1.16 -22.42 -37.69
C VAL A 105 -0.19 -23.03 -38.68
N ALA A 106 0.67 -23.93 -38.20
CA ALA A 106 1.78 -24.49 -38.96
C ALA A 106 2.59 -23.39 -39.67
N GLU A 107 2.96 -22.34 -38.93
CA GLU A 107 3.74 -21.18 -39.39
C GLU A 107 3.05 -20.30 -40.45
N VAL A 108 1.80 -20.60 -40.81
CA VAL A 108 1.00 -19.80 -41.75
C VAL A 108 0.07 -18.88 -40.97
N LEU A 109 0.07 -17.59 -41.31
CA LEU A 109 -0.83 -16.61 -40.69
C LEU A 109 -2.29 -17.03 -40.83
N SER A 110 -2.96 -17.21 -39.69
CA SER A 110 -4.38 -17.52 -39.66
C SER A 110 -5.20 -16.26 -39.91
N PRO A 111 -6.29 -16.33 -40.69
CA PRO A 111 -7.26 -15.23 -40.79
C PRO A 111 -8.13 -15.11 -39.52
N SER A 112 -8.05 -16.06 -38.58
CA SER A 112 -8.77 -15.98 -37.32
C SER A 112 -8.24 -14.86 -36.42
N VAL A 113 -9.16 -14.06 -35.90
CA VAL A 113 -8.92 -13.06 -34.86
C VAL A 113 -10.02 -13.22 -33.83
N THR A 114 -9.66 -13.17 -32.54
CA THR A 114 -10.67 -13.29 -31.49
C THR A 114 -11.55 -12.06 -31.40
N ALA A 115 -12.63 -12.16 -30.61
CA ALA A 115 -13.35 -10.97 -30.18
C ALA A 115 -12.42 -10.02 -29.41
N LEU A 116 -12.81 -8.74 -29.37
CA LEU A 116 -12.20 -7.77 -28.47
C LEU A 116 -12.62 -8.10 -27.04
N LEU A 117 -11.65 -8.47 -26.21
CA LEU A 117 -11.85 -8.77 -24.80
C LEU A 117 -11.51 -7.53 -23.98
N LYS A 118 -12.26 -7.30 -22.92
CA LYS A 118 -12.03 -6.24 -21.94
C LYS A 118 -11.77 -6.90 -20.60
N HIS A 119 -10.69 -6.50 -19.95
CA HIS A 119 -10.42 -6.96 -18.59
C HIS A 119 -10.00 -5.80 -17.71
N HIS A 120 -10.51 -5.81 -16.49
CA HIS A 120 -10.16 -4.85 -15.45
C HIS A 120 -9.31 -5.58 -14.43
N HIS A 121 -8.14 -5.03 -14.11
CA HIS A 121 -7.28 -5.59 -13.08
C HIS A 121 -7.81 -5.15 -11.69
N PRO A 122 -8.51 -6.01 -10.92
CA PRO A 122 -9.08 -5.64 -9.63
C PRO A 122 -8.00 -5.39 -8.56
N GLY A 123 -6.73 -5.63 -8.89
CA GLY A 123 -5.57 -5.31 -8.06
C GLY A 123 -5.25 -6.39 -7.08
N ILE A 124 -3.96 -6.53 -6.81
CA ILE A 124 -3.48 -7.06 -5.54
C ILE A 124 -2.68 -5.91 -4.93
N PRO A 125 -3.06 -5.39 -3.76
CA PRO A 125 -2.29 -4.33 -3.14
C PRO A 125 -0.88 -4.82 -2.81
N THR A 126 0.09 -3.93 -2.97
CA THR A 126 1.45 -4.19 -2.49
C THR A 126 1.46 -3.96 -0.99
N VAL A 127 1.86 -4.98 -0.23
CA VAL A 127 2.04 -4.88 1.22
C VAL A 127 3.53 -4.82 1.51
N LYS A 128 3.95 -3.81 2.28
CA LYS A 128 5.34 -3.59 2.63
C LYS A 128 5.49 -3.19 4.08
N THR A 129 6.57 -3.64 4.70
CA THR A 129 6.91 -3.33 6.09
C THR A 129 8.14 -2.43 6.12
N PHE A 130 8.00 -1.29 6.78
CA PHE A 130 9.06 -0.29 6.97
C PHE A 130 9.49 -0.32 8.43
N ILE A 131 10.77 -0.54 8.67
CA ILE A 131 11.33 -0.62 10.02
C ILE A 131 11.69 0.78 10.50
N ALA A 132 11.45 1.09 11.78
CA ALA A 132 11.84 2.37 12.37
C ALA A 132 13.36 2.60 12.27
N ARG A 133 13.74 3.87 12.09
CA ARG A 133 15.15 4.31 12.06
C ARG A 133 15.71 4.45 13.48
N THR A 134 17.03 4.36 13.62
CA THR A 134 17.80 4.37 14.90
C THR A 134 17.91 5.75 15.57
N SER A 135 16.85 6.52 15.46
CA SER A 135 16.67 7.89 15.93
C SER A 135 15.26 8.05 16.50
N ASP A 136 14.51 6.94 16.56
CA ASP A 136 13.24 6.87 17.25
C ASP A 136 13.48 6.95 18.76
N GLY A 137 12.50 7.49 19.47
CA GLY A 137 12.80 7.97 20.81
C GLY A 137 11.62 8.55 21.54
N TYR A 138 11.91 9.21 22.65
CA TYR A 138 10.92 9.91 23.43
C TYR A 138 11.47 11.19 24.06
N LEU A 139 10.52 12.03 24.43
CA LEU A 139 10.69 13.30 25.11
C LEU A 139 10.07 13.16 26.49
N ASP A 140 10.77 13.63 27.51
CA ASP A 140 10.20 13.76 28.85
C ASP A 140 10.56 15.09 29.52
N THR A 141 9.71 15.56 30.41
CA THR A 141 9.96 16.81 31.10
C THR A 141 11.15 16.73 32.06
N GLY A 142 11.54 15.50 32.47
CA GLY A 142 12.66 15.09 33.34
C GLY A 142 12.93 15.90 34.62
N ILE A 143 12.06 16.85 34.96
CA ILE A 143 12.16 17.74 36.10
C ILE A 143 11.06 17.38 37.10
N TRP A 144 11.35 17.56 38.38
CA TRP A 144 10.44 17.38 39.51
C TRP A 144 9.34 18.46 39.56
N ILE A 145 8.46 18.49 38.56
CA ILE A 145 7.41 19.50 38.42
C ILE A 145 6.18 19.08 39.21
N ARG A 146 5.76 19.89 40.19
CA ARG A 146 4.59 19.64 41.05
C ARG A 146 3.26 20.09 40.45
N ASP A 147 3.31 20.93 39.41
CA ASP A 147 2.14 21.42 38.70
C ASP A 147 2.00 20.68 37.37
N TYR A 148 0.85 20.05 37.14
CA TYR A 148 0.65 19.25 35.94
C TYR A 148 0.72 20.09 34.66
N ILE A 149 0.14 21.29 34.66
CA ILE A 149 0.12 22.17 33.49
C ILE A 149 1.53 22.60 33.12
N LEU A 150 2.37 22.95 34.10
CA LEU A 150 3.78 23.27 33.84
C LEU A 150 4.58 22.07 33.28
N SER A 151 4.20 20.83 33.62
CA SER A 151 4.83 19.64 33.05
C SER A 151 4.30 19.42 31.63
N HIS A 152 2.99 19.36 31.46
CA HIS A 152 2.32 19.14 30.19
C HIS A 152 2.69 20.20 29.12
N ASP A 153 2.66 21.49 29.46
CA ASP A 153 2.89 22.63 28.55
C ASP A 153 4.35 23.09 28.50
N GLY A 154 5.27 22.33 29.10
CA GLY A 154 6.69 22.68 29.12
C GLY A 154 7.24 23.02 27.73
N THR A 155 8.07 24.06 27.63
CA THR A 155 8.62 24.50 26.32
C THR A 155 9.81 23.68 25.84
N THR A 156 10.40 22.88 26.73
CA THR A 156 11.55 22.02 26.43
C THR A 156 11.53 20.76 27.29
N ALA A 157 12.01 19.65 26.74
CA ALA A 157 12.14 18.35 27.39
C ALA A 157 13.55 17.78 27.23
N TYR A 158 13.87 16.70 27.92
CA TYR A 158 14.98 15.84 27.53
C TYR A 158 14.57 15.01 26.32
N ALA A 159 15.44 14.92 25.32
CA ALA A 159 15.25 14.06 24.15
C ALA A 159 16.14 12.83 24.29
N TYR A 160 15.54 11.64 24.12
CA TYR A 160 16.21 10.35 24.18
C TYR A 160 15.94 9.58 22.88
N ASP A 161 16.96 9.40 22.05
CA ASP A 161 16.87 8.90 20.67
C ASP A 161 17.86 7.76 20.34
N THR A 162 18.54 7.24 21.37
CA THR A 162 19.61 6.22 21.25
C THR A 162 19.49 5.09 22.27
N GLY A 163 18.42 5.07 23.06
CA GLY A 163 18.20 4.04 24.08
C GLY A 163 17.36 2.89 23.54
N ASP A 164 17.50 1.68 24.09
CA ASP A 164 16.80 0.45 23.65
C ASP A 164 15.26 0.49 23.74
N TRP A 165 14.67 1.56 24.27
CA TRP A 165 13.22 1.75 24.39
C TRP A 165 12.85 3.22 24.39
N TRP A 166 11.62 3.49 23.98
CA TRP A 166 10.95 4.77 24.14
C TRP A 166 9.79 4.66 25.14
N THR A 167 9.27 5.81 25.58
CA THR A 167 8.17 5.89 26.55
C THR A 167 7.08 6.84 26.03
N VAL A 168 5.81 6.49 26.24
CA VAL A 168 4.65 7.34 25.93
C VAL A 168 3.64 7.31 27.07
N GLY A 169 3.02 8.45 27.38
CA GLY A 169 2.00 8.60 28.42
C GLY A 169 2.46 9.51 29.53
N GLN A 170 2.05 9.25 30.76
CA GLN A 170 2.26 10.17 31.87
C GLN A 170 2.35 9.45 33.21
N GLN A 171 2.96 10.08 34.21
CA GLN A 171 3.02 9.52 35.56
C GLN A 171 2.98 10.61 36.63
N LEU A 172 2.38 10.25 37.77
CA LEU A 172 2.51 10.95 39.05
C LEU A 172 3.38 10.12 39.99
N THR A 173 4.53 10.65 40.42
CA THR A 173 5.44 9.99 41.36
C THR A 173 5.94 10.98 42.41
N GLN A 174 5.76 10.68 43.71
CA GLN A 174 6.20 11.54 44.81
C GLN A 174 5.78 13.02 44.66
N ASP A 175 4.54 13.26 44.23
CA ASP A 175 3.95 14.57 43.91
C ASP A 175 4.56 15.30 42.71
N TRP A 176 5.23 14.58 41.81
CA TRP A 176 5.78 15.11 40.57
C TRP A 176 5.10 14.52 39.34
N TYR A 177 4.76 15.38 38.41
CA TYR A 177 4.17 15.04 37.12
C TYR A 177 5.27 14.93 36.05
N ILE A 178 5.29 13.81 35.34
CA ILE A 178 6.13 13.62 34.15
C ILE A 178 5.24 13.18 33.00
N VAL A 179 5.40 13.83 31.85
CA VAL A 179 4.70 13.52 30.60
C VAL A 179 5.74 13.05 29.58
N TYR A 180 5.38 12.00 28.85
CA TYR A 180 6.21 11.29 27.89
C TYR A 180 5.55 11.32 26.51
N ARG A 181 6.29 11.77 25.50
CA ARG A 181 5.84 11.77 24.09
C ARG A 181 6.87 11.06 23.24
N ALA A 182 6.45 10.13 22.38
CA ALA A 182 7.38 9.36 21.54
C ALA A 182 7.38 9.85 20.09
N GLY A 183 8.53 9.75 19.42
CA GLY A 183 8.68 10.05 17.99
C GLY A 183 9.24 8.85 17.24
N LEU A 184 8.63 8.48 16.12
CA LEU A 184 8.99 7.34 15.29
C LEU A 184 9.18 7.79 13.83
N PHE A 185 10.25 7.31 13.20
CA PHE A 185 10.65 7.69 11.83
C PHE A 185 10.74 6.47 10.91
N PHE A 186 10.05 6.49 9.78
CA PHE A 186 10.03 5.41 8.80
C PHE A 186 10.41 5.92 7.41
N ASP A 187 11.45 5.36 6.81
CA ASP A 187 11.79 5.67 5.41
C ASP A 187 10.83 4.94 4.48
N THR A 188 9.86 5.68 3.95
CA THR A 188 8.83 5.18 3.04
C THR A 188 9.08 5.57 1.59
N SER A 189 10.30 6.02 1.25
CA SER A 189 10.69 6.46 -0.10
C SER A 189 10.61 5.37 -1.17
N GLU A 190 10.55 4.10 -0.77
CA GLU A 190 10.37 2.97 -1.69
C GLU A 190 8.91 2.83 -2.19
N ILE A 191 7.97 3.61 -1.65
CA ILE A 191 6.60 3.70 -2.18
C ILE A 191 6.65 4.55 -3.46
N PRO A 192 6.05 4.12 -4.58
CA PRO A 192 6.04 4.95 -5.79
C PRO A 192 5.24 6.24 -5.62
N THR A 193 5.71 7.33 -6.22
CA THR A 193 4.99 8.59 -6.27
C THR A 193 3.58 8.41 -6.83
N GLY A 194 2.59 9.01 -6.16
CA GLY A 194 1.18 8.92 -6.55
C GLY A 194 0.49 7.62 -6.13
N ALA A 195 1.20 6.71 -5.46
CA ALA A 195 0.56 5.51 -4.93
C ALA A 195 -0.57 5.86 -3.95
N LYS A 196 -1.69 5.16 -4.09
CA LYS A 196 -2.81 5.23 -3.16
C LYS A 196 -2.53 4.34 -1.95
N ILE A 197 -2.42 4.93 -0.78
CA ILE A 197 -2.37 4.19 0.48
C ILE A 197 -3.76 3.64 0.80
N LEU A 198 -3.84 2.34 1.10
CA LEU A 198 -5.10 1.65 1.42
C LEU A 198 -5.26 1.37 2.90
N SER A 199 -4.16 0.99 3.55
CA SER A 199 -4.12 0.78 4.99
C SER A 199 -2.69 0.91 5.48
N ALA A 200 -2.55 1.29 6.74
CA ALA A 200 -1.28 1.29 7.45
C ALA A 200 -1.52 0.84 8.90
N THR A 201 -0.57 0.11 9.47
CA THR A 201 -0.62 -0.32 10.87
C THR A 201 0.76 -0.14 11.48
N LEU A 202 0.82 0.74 12.48
CA LEU A 202 1.99 0.85 13.34
C LEU A 202 2.01 -0.35 14.28
N SER A 203 3.15 -1.00 14.39
CA SER A 203 3.35 -2.13 15.29
C SER A 203 4.65 -2.01 16.05
N TYR A 204 4.63 -2.32 17.33
CA TYR A 204 5.82 -2.36 18.18
C TYR A 204 5.64 -3.35 19.32
N TYR A 205 6.76 -3.79 19.89
CA TYR A 205 6.74 -4.71 21.01
C TYR A 205 6.80 -3.96 22.34
N VAL A 206 5.81 -4.21 23.19
CA VAL A 206 5.66 -3.58 24.49
C VAL A 206 6.63 -4.20 25.47
N LYS A 207 7.57 -3.40 25.99
CA LYS A 207 8.49 -3.81 27.06
C LYS A 207 7.79 -3.79 28.41
N ASN A 208 7.11 -2.69 28.72
CA ASN A 208 6.39 -2.50 29.98
C ASN A 208 5.12 -1.66 29.74
N LYS A 209 4.06 -2.00 30.47
CA LYS A 209 2.85 -1.20 30.64
C LYS A 209 2.66 -0.89 32.12
N PHE A 210 2.32 0.35 32.43
CA PHE A 210 1.97 0.79 33.77
C PHE A 210 0.63 1.50 33.74
N GLY A 211 -0.23 1.18 34.71
CA GLY A 211 -1.59 1.73 34.78
C GLY A 211 -2.61 0.90 34.02
N TRP A 212 -3.84 1.42 33.97
CA TRP A 212 -5.00 0.79 33.36
C TRP A 212 -5.78 1.85 32.58
N ASP A 213 -6.54 1.40 31.58
CA ASP A 213 -7.59 2.19 30.91
C ASP A 213 -7.13 3.53 30.30
N TYR A 214 -6.07 3.49 29.49
CA TYR A 214 -5.67 4.58 28.61
C TYR A 214 -5.36 4.06 27.20
N ASP A 215 -5.52 4.94 26.21
CA ASP A 215 -5.26 4.65 24.81
C ASP A 215 -3.93 5.25 24.39
N ILE A 216 -3.22 4.55 23.50
CA ILE A 216 -2.11 5.12 22.74
C ILE A 216 -2.70 5.72 21.47
N VAL A 217 -2.40 6.99 21.24
CA VAL A 217 -2.88 7.78 20.11
C VAL A 217 -1.69 8.14 19.23
N ILE A 218 -1.81 7.83 17.94
CA ILE A 218 -0.90 8.34 16.91
C ILE A 218 -1.35 9.75 16.55
N VAL A 219 -0.44 10.71 16.60
CA VAL A 219 -0.65 12.08 16.13
C VAL A 219 0.39 12.40 15.04
N SER A 220 0.28 13.57 14.40
CA SER A 220 1.26 13.99 13.40
C SER A 220 2.67 14.04 13.99
N GLY A 221 3.67 13.73 13.17
CA GLY A 221 5.07 13.94 13.49
C GLY A 221 5.69 15.02 12.61
N ASP A 222 4.88 15.89 12.01
CA ASP A 222 5.34 16.86 11.01
C ASP A 222 6.26 17.93 11.61
N ASP A 223 6.13 18.23 12.89
CA ASP A 223 7.05 19.12 13.61
C ASP A 223 8.34 18.42 14.07
N LEU A 224 8.39 17.09 14.01
CA LEU A 224 9.58 16.34 14.39
C LEU A 224 10.67 16.45 13.32
N SER A 225 11.90 16.71 13.76
CA SER A 225 13.12 16.45 13.00
C SER A 225 13.80 15.16 13.45
N GLU A 226 14.63 14.59 12.57
CA GLU A 226 15.48 13.44 12.85
C GLU A 226 16.95 13.91 12.95
N PRO A 227 17.64 13.79 14.10
CA PRO A 227 17.19 13.15 15.34
C PRO A 227 16.22 14.02 16.17
N LEU A 228 15.55 13.39 17.14
CA LEU A 228 14.60 14.05 18.05
C LEU A 228 15.28 15.18 18.84
N GLN A 229 14.61 16.32 18.99
CA GLN A 229 15.13 17.53 19.64
C GLN A 229 14.28 17.91 20.86
N PRO A 230 14.89 18.50 21.90
CA PRO A 230 14.20 18.97 23.10
C PRO A 230 12.93 19.84 22.90
N HIS A 231 12.91 20.69 21.86
CA HIS A 231 11.81 21.63 21.61
C HIS A 231 10.58 20.96 21.01
N HIS A 232 10.75 19.82 20.31
CA HIS A 232 9.64 19.05 19.75
C HIS A 232 8.59 18.66 20.80
N TYR A 233 8.97 18.60 22.08
CA TYR A 233 8.01 18.31 23.14
C TYR A 233 6.87 19.33 23.15
N HIS A 234 7.20 20.62 23.04
CA HIS A 234 6.19 21.67 22.99
C HIS A 234 5.49 21.71 21.64
N ASP A 235 6.23 21.47 20.55
CA ASP A 235 5.66 21.52 19.20
C ASP A 235 4.56 20.47 18.99
N LEU A 236 4.61 19.33 19.69
CA LEU A 236 3.55 18.30 19.62
C LEU A 236 2.25 18.67 20.38
N LEU A 237 2.13 19.86 20.98
CA LEU A 237 0.96 20.22 21.79
C LEU A 237 -0.29 20.49 20.96
N ASP A 238 -0.16 21.10 19.79
CA ASP A 238 -1.26 21.40 18.88
C ASP A 238 -1.67 20.19 18.01
N ASP A 239 -0.78 19.19 17.90
CA ASP A 239 -1.06 17.86 17.36
C ASP A 239 -2.02 17.05 18.25
N THR A 240 -3.31 17.30 18.04
CA THR A 240 -4.43 16.70 18.81
C THR A 240 -5.32 15.79 17.96
N GLU A 241 -5.19 15.83 16.64
CA GLU A 241 -5.97 14.98 15.74
C GLU A 241 -5.44 13.55 15.75
N SER A 242 -6.30 12.59 16.07
CA SER A 242 -5.93 11.18 16.05
C SER A 242 -5.75 10.69 14.61
N LEU A 243 -4.54 10.21 14.29
CA LEU A 243 -4.23 9.46 13.07
C LEU A 243 -4.54 7.96 13.21
N GLY A 244 -4.90 7.52 14.41
CA GLY A 244 -5.17 6.15 14.81
C GLY A 244 -5.01 6.02 16.32
N SER A 245 -5.75 5.12 16.94
CA SER A 245 -5.63 4.85 18.38
C SER A 245 -5.96 3.40 18.71
N ALA A 246 -5.43 2.94 19.85
CA ALA A 246 -5.79 1.65 20.42
C ALA A 246 -5.56 1.67 21.94
N PRO A 247 -6.31 0.85 22.72
CA PRO A 247 -6.01 0.62 24.12
C PRO A 247 -4.57 0.15 24.31
N ALA A 248 -3.93 0.63 25.39
CA ALA A 248 -2.56 0.22 25.72
C ALA A 248 -2.48 -1.28 25.99
N GLU A 249 -1.68 -1.96 25.18
CA GLU A 249 -1.45 -3.40 25.22
C GLU A 249 -0.54 -3.83 26.39
N ASP A 250 -0.73 -5.06 26.87
CA ASP A 250 0.01 -5.58 28.00
C ASP A 250 1.51 -5.76 27.75
N SER A 251 2.28 -5.78 28.83
CA SER A 251 3.72 -6.01 28.78
C SER A 251 4.05 -7.31 28.03
N TYR A 252 5.12 -7.29 27.25
CA TYR A 252 5.64 -8.42 26.48
C TYR A 252 4.73 -8.92 25.35
N ARG A 253 3.91 -8.03 24.79
CA ARG A 253 3.05 -8.28 23.62
C ARG A 253 3.31 -7.27 22.50
N PHE A 254 2.83 -7.56 21.30
CA PHE A 254 2.82 -6.58 20.22
C PHE A 254 1.60 -5.68 20.34
N GLN A 255 1.83 -4.37 20.39
CA GLN A 255 0.79 -3.38 20.09
C GLN A 255 0.64 -3.29 18.57
N HIS A 256 -0.61 -3.26 18.11
CA HIS A 256 -0.96 -2.92 16.74
C HIS A 256 -1.94 -1.75 16.76
N ILE A 257 -1.60 -0.66 16.10
CA ILE A 257 -2.45 0.53 15.99
C ILE A 257 -2.71 0.79 14.49
N PRO A 258 -3.91 0.47 13.99
CA PRO A 258 -4.27 0.80 12.62
C PRO A 258 -4.44 2.31 12.48
N LEU A 259 -3.89 2.88 11.40
CA LEU A 259 -4.14 4.27 11.05
C LEU A 259 -5.55 4.40 10.47
N ASN A 260 -6.24 5.48 10.82
CA ASN A 260 -7.54 5.84 10.27
C ASN A 260 -7.37 6.61 8.94
N GLU A 261 -8.48 7.05 8.33
CA GLU A 261 -8.46 7.74 7.04
C GLU A 261 -7.55 8.99 7.02
N ILE A 262 -7.53 9.76 8.11
CA ILE A 262 -6.66 10.95 8.26
C ILE A 262 -5.19 10.53 8.38
N GLY A 263 -4.91 9.48 9.16
CA GLY A 263 -3.57 8.92 9.28
C GLY A 263 -3.00 8.42 7.96
N LEU A 264 -3.82 7.83 7.10
CA LEU A 264 -3.35 7.39 5.77
C LEU A 264 -2.86 8.55 4.90
N LEU A 265 -3.39 9.77 5.09
CA LEU A 265 -2.96 10.98 4.36
C LEU A 265 -1.59 11.51 4.84
N HIS A 266 -1.16 11.14 6.05
CA HIS A 266 0.13 11.55 6.62
C HIS A 266 1.28 10.61 6.22
N ILE A 267 1.00 9.53 5.49
CA ILE A 267 2.05 8.66 4.94
C ILE A 267 2.76 9.37 3.78
N ASN A 268 4.03 9.70 3.98
CA ASN A 268 4.86 10.31 2.94
C ASN A 268 5.36 9.27 1.95
N THR A 269 4.75 9.18 0.77
CA THR A 269 5.12 8.18 -0.24
C THR A 269 6.51 8.36 -0.84
N THR A 270 7.17 9.51 -0.66
CA THR A 270 8.43 9.82 -1.36
C THR A 270 9.60 10.12 -0.44
N GLY A 271 9.44 9.92 0.87
CA GLY A 271 10.43 10.29 1.86
C GLY A 271 10.15 9.70 3.22
N LEU A 272 10.40 10.49 4.26
CA LEU A 272 10.23 10.06 5.64
C LEU A 272 8.78 10.23 6.08
N THR A 273 8.15 9.15 6.52
CA THR A 273 6.92 9.21 7.32
C THR A 273 7.31 9.39 8.78
N LYS A 274 6.74 10.41 9.42
CA LYS A 274 7.02 10.78 10.81
C LYS A 274 5.74 10.65 11.62
N LEU A 275 5.79 9.92 12.72
CA LEU A 275 4.65 9.72 13.60
C LEU A 275 5.05 10.05 15.02
N ALA A 276 4.18 10.72 15.77
CA ALA A 276 4.33 10.88 17.20
C ALA A 276 3.29 10.04 17.96
N LEU A 277 3.62 9.65 19.18
CA LEU A 277 2.70 8.95 20.09
C LEU A 277 2.46 9.78 21.34
N ARG A 278 1.19 9.93 21.69
CA ARG A 278 0.68 10.52 22.92
C ARG A 278 -0.36 9.58 23.53
N THR A 279 -0.75 9.79 24.79
CA THR A 279 -1.95 9.13 25.33
C THR A 279 -3.17 10.02 25.15
N ASN A 280 -4.36 9.44 25.15
CA ASN A 280 -5.59 10.23 25.16
C ASN A 280 -5.65 11.18 26.38
N GLU A 281 -5.14 10.75 27.55
CA GLU A 281 -5.07 11.60 28.74
C GLU A 281 -4.14 12.81 28.57
N ASP A 282 -2.99 12.64 27.90
CA ASP A 282 -2.08 13.74 27.55
C ASP A 282 -2.78 14.73 26.60
N ILE A 283 -3.47 14.22 25.56
CA ILE A 283 -4.21 15.07 24.61
C ILE A 283 -5.35 15.84 25.29
N ASP A 284 -6.08 15.20 26.20
CA ASP A 284 -7.27 15.75 26.87
C ASP A 284 -6.94 16.57 28.13
N TYR A 285 -5.66 16.84 28.41
CA TYR A 285 -5.20 17.57 29.60
C TYR A 285 -5.66 16.93 30.92
N ILE A 286 -5.71 15.60 30.99
CA ILE A 286 -6.14 14.86 32.18
C ILE A 286 -4.91 14.50 33.02
N PRO A 287 -4.72 15.09 34.21
CA PRO A 287 -3.57 14.78 35.05
C PRO A 287 -3.57 13.32 35.53
N PRO A 288 -2.42 12.62 35.51
CA PRO A 288 -2.36 11.26 36.01
C PRO A 288 -2.50 11.23 37.53
N THR A 289 -3.20 10.22 38.06
CA THR A 289 -3.24 9.94 39.50
C THR A 289 -2.25 8.86 39.93
N ALA A 290 -1.64 8.16 38.96
CA ALA A 290 -0.67 7.09 39.15
C ALA A 290 0.27 7.03 37.93
N TRP A 291 0.89 5.88 37.66
CA TRP A 291 1.73 5.67 36.48
C TRP A 291 0.87 5.15 35.33
N HIS A 292 0.62 5.97 34.30
CA HIS A 292 -0.19 5.64 33.13
C HIS A 292 0.66 5.82 31.86
N PHE A 293 1.57 4.87 31.62
CA PHE A 293 2.51 4.97 30.49
C PHE A 293 2.95 3.60 29.99
N GLN A 294 3.34 3.55 28.73
CA GLN A 294 3.85 2.36 28.07
C GLN A 294 5.26 2.59 27.55
N ARG A 295 6.08 1.53 27.56
CA ARG A 295 7.40 1.50 26.92
C ARG A 295 7.40 0.51 25.77
N GLY A 296 7.77 0.97 24.59
CA GLY A 296 8.04 0.13 23.43
C GLY A 296 9.55 -0.02 23.20
N TYR A 297 9.98 -1.16 22.66
CA TYR A 297 11.35 -1.25 22.15
C TYR A 297 11.57 -0.26 21.00
N SER A 298 12.74 0.35 20.96
CA SER A 298 13.17 1.26 19.88
C SER A 298 13.86 0.51 18.75
N ALA A 299 14.31 1.25 17.73
CA ALA A 299 15.06 0.71 16.61
C ALA A 299 16.48 0.24 16.98
N GLU A 300 17.01 0.59 18.15
CA GLU A 300 18.29 0.08 18.67
C GLU A 300 18.18 -1.38 19.14
N TYR A 301 16.96 -1.82 19.49
CA TYR A 301 16.74 -3.18 20.00
C TYR A 301 16.52 -4.22 18.88
N ARG A 302 16.55 -5.51 19.24
CA ARG A 302 16.33 -6.61 18.27
C ARG A 302 14.91 -6.63 17.69
N THR A 303 13.92 -6.22 18.48
CA THR A 303 12.49 -6.24 18.10
C THR A 303 12.04 -4.81 17.85
N LYS A 304 12.34 -4.30 16.66
CA LYS A 304 12.15 -2.90 16.29
C LYS A 304 10.68 -2.58 15.97
N PRO A 305 10.23 -1.34 16.20
CA PRO A 305 8.95 -0.87 15.67
C PRO A 305 8.94 -0.94 14.15
N TYR A 306 7.76 -1.16 13.58
CA TYR A 306 7.56 -1.18 12.15
C TYR A 306 6.19 -0.66 11.73
N LEU A 307 6.12 -0.12 10.53
CA LEU A 307 4.91 0.33 9.88
C LEU A 307 4.63 -0.59 8.68
N THR A 308 3.53 -1.33 8.74
CA THR A 308 3.08 -2.14 7.61
C THR A 308 2.07 -1.36 6.80
N ILE A 309 2.39 -1.09 5.54
CA ILE A 309 1.58 -0.30 4.62
C ILE A 309 1.12 -1.17 3.46
N SER A 310 -0.18 -1.15 3.21
CA SER A 310 -0.80 -1.67 2.00
C SER A 310 -1.06 -0.49 1.06
N TYR A 311 -0.49 -0.52 -0.14
CA TYR A 311 -0.65 0.54 -1.12
C TYR A 311 -0.83 -0.02 -2.54
N GLN A 312 -1.35 0.82 -3.41
CA GLN A 312 -1.50 0.55 -4.84
C GLN A 312 -0.70 1.60 -5.60
N LYS A 313 0.14 1.18 -6.53
CA LYS A 313 0.82 2.12 -7.43
C LYS A 313 -0.21 2.92 -8.24
N ALA A 314 0.12 4.17 -8.56
CA ALA A 314 -0.67 5.02 -9.46
C ALA A 314 -0.89 4.35 -10.83
#